data_AF-A0A5Q0EN25-F1
#
_entry.id   AF-A0A5Q0EN25-F1
#
_cell.length_a   1.000
_cell.length_b   1.000
_cell.length_c   1.000
_cell.angle_alpha   90.00
_cell.angle_beta   90.00
_cell.angle_gamma   90.00
#
_symmetry.space_group_name_H-M   'P 1'
#
loop_
_entity.id
_entity.type
_entity.pdbx_description
1 polymer ?
#
loop_
_entity_poly.entity_id
_entity_poly.type
_entity_poly.pdbx_seq_one_letter_code
_entity_poly.pdbx_strand_id
1 'polypeptide(L)'
;MQQEQRRSALEAFLAGVERRALVMTQLSCGDPDQAQDLLQDAMAAFVRAYANKPETDWPPLFHRTLQNRIRDHHRRRAVRRRHLFSFSPEQDEDNPLENLPGRASEGPEQRLQLADASEALVQGLARLPPRQRQAVLLRIWEGLDLAQTAQVMGCSGGSVKTHLSRALQTLRAKLAEHWQ
;
A
#
# COMPACT_ATOMS: atom_id res chain seq x y z
N MET A 1 -18.11 22.99 -20.27
CA MET A 1 -16.81 22.47 -20.77
C MET A 1 -15.77 22.28 -19.67
N GLN A 2 -15.22 23.35 -19.04
CA GLN A 2 -14.11 23.18 -18.08
C GLN A 2 -14.39 22.25 -16.88
N GLN A 3 -15.59 22.29 -16.28
CA GLN A 3 -15.96 21.35 -15.22
C GLN A 3 -16.02 19.88 -15.70
N GLU A 4 -16.48 19.66 -16.93
CA GLU A 4 -16.58 18.33 -17.54
C GLU A 4 -15.20 17.75 -17.84
N GLN A 5 -14.30 18.57 -18.43
CA GLN A 5 -12.91 18.21 -18.65
C GLN A 5 -12.20 17.84 -17.34
N ARG A 6 -12.40 18.65 -16.29
CA ARG A 6 -11.85 18.40 -14.95
C ARG A 6 -12.38 17.10 -14.33
N ARG A 7 -13.67 16.84 -14.49
CA ARG A 7 -14.31 15.60 -14.02
C ARG A 7 -13.71 14.39 -14.74
N SER A 8 -13.61 14.45 -16.07
CA SER A 8 -13.03 13.39 -16.89
C SER A 8 -11.56 13.13 -16.53
N ALA A 9 -10.76 14.17 -16.31
CA ALA A 9 -9.37 14.05 -15.84
C ALA A 9 -9.27 13.37 -14.46
N LEU A 10 -10.17 13.73 -13.53
CA LEU A 10 -10.24 13.13 -12.20
C LEU A 10 -10.64 11.64 -12.26
N GLU A 11 -11.63 11.29 -13.08
CA GLU A 11 -12.04 9.90 -13.33
C GLU A 11 -10.89 9.08 -13.96
N ALA A 12 -10.18 9.64 -14.95
CA ALA A 12 -9.02 9.02 -15.58
C ALA A 12 -7.84 8.83 -14.60
N PHE A 13 -7.56 9.82 -13.74
CA PHE A 13 -6.56 9.70 -12.68
C PHE A 13 -6.91 8.57 -11.71
N LEU A 14 -8.16 8.54 -11.21
CA LEU A 14 -8.63 7.55 -10.25
C LEU A 14 -8.56 6.13 -10.82
N ALA A 15 -9.05 5.91 -12.04
CA ALA A 15 -8.93 4.61 -12.73
C ALA A 15 -7.46 4.21 -12.97
N GLY A 16 -6.58 5.18 -13.26
CA GLY A 16 -5.15 4.95 -13.47
C GLY A 16 -4.37 4.55 -12.21
N VAL A 17 -4.82 4.95 -11.02
CA VAL A 17 -4.19 4.58 -9.73
C VAL A 17 -4.87 3.39 -9.04
N GLU A 18 -6.15 3.13 -9.29
CA GLU A 18 -6.98 2.16 -8.56
C GLU A 18 -6.30 0.80 -8.34
N ARG A 19 -5.86 0.13 -9.41
CA ARG A 19 -5.23 -1.20 -9.31
C ARG A 19 -3.97 -1.18 -8.45
N ARG A 20 -3.10 -0.17 -8.61
CA ARG A 20 -1.85 -0.06 -7.84
C ARG A 20 -2.12 0.28 -6.38
N ALA A 21 -3.11 1.14 -6.14
CA ALA A 21 -3.58 1.53 -4.82
C ALA A 21 -4.26 0.37 -4.08
N LEU A 22 -4.99 -0.51 -4.77
CA LEU A 22 -5.58 -1.73 -4.17
C LEU A 22 -4.50 -2.67 -3.66
N VAL A 23 -3.50 -2.99 -4.50
CA VAL A 23 -2.34 -3.82 -4.10
C VAL A 23 -1.57 -3.18 -2.95
N MET A 24 -1.32 -1.86 -3.00
CA MET A 24 -0.72 -1.12 -1.87
C MET A 24 -1.55 -1.25 -0.59
N THR A 25 -2.87 -1.22 -0.70
CA THR A 25 -3.79 -1.29 0.44
C THR A 25 -3.80 -2.69 1.03
N GLN A 26 -4.01 -3.73 0.22
CA GLN A 26 -3.93 -5.15 0.62
C GLN A 26 -2.62 -5.45 1.35
N LEU A 27 -1.49 -5.06 0.77
CA LEU A 27 -0.16 -5.19 1.38
C LEU A 27 -0.03 -4.42 2.69
N SER A 28 -0.86 -3.42 2.99
CA SER A 28 -0.70 -2.52 4.15
C SER A 28 -1.77 -2.68 5.24
N CYS A 29 -2.99 -3.11 4.93
CA CYS A 29 -4.04 -3.42 5.92
C CYS A 29 -3.86 -4.82 6.54
N GLY A 30 -3.42 -5.81 5.76
CA GLY A 30 -3.38 -7.20 6.20
C GLY A 30 -4.78 -7.81 6.34
N ASP A 31 -5.73 -7.34 5.53
CA ASP A 31 -7.11 -7.82 5.48
C ASP A 31 -7.63 -7.53 4.05
N PRO A 32 -7.73 -8.55 3.17
CA PRO A 32 -8.04 -8.35 1.76
C PRO A 32 -9.47 -7.85 1.54
N ASP A 33 -10.43 -8.31 2.36
CA ASP A 33 -11.84 -7.94 2.27
C ASP A 33 -12.02 -6.47 2.63
N GLN A 34 -11.30 -5.99 3.66
CA GLN A 34 -11.28 -4.58 4.04
C GLN A 34 -10.45 -3.69 3.11
N ALA A 35 -9.60 -4.24 2.23
CA ALA A 35 -8.73 -3.45 1.38
C ALA A 35 -9.51 -2.64 0.32
N GLN A 36 -10.56 -3.23 -0.25
CA GLN A 36 -11.40 -2.58 -1.26
C GLN A 36 -12.21 -1.43 -0.63
N ASP A 37 -12.85 -1.68 0.53
CA ASP A 37 -13.58 -0.65 1.29
C ASP A 37 -12.67 0.54 1.63
N LEU A 38 -11.47 0.29 2.16
CA LEU A 38 -10.51 1.34 2.51
C LEU A 38 -10.03 2.15 1.31
N LEU A 39 -9.89 1.52 0.13
CA LEU A 39 -9.56 2.21 -1.11
C LEU A 39 -10.72 3.11 -1.55
N GLN A 40 -11.95 2.60 -1.57
CA GLN A 40 -13.14 3.38 -1.93
C GLN A 40 -13.34 4.57 -0.97
N ASP A 41 -13.17 4.35 0.34
CA ASP A 41 -13.20 5.39 1.37
C ASP A 41 -12.12 6.48 1.14
N ALA A 42 -10.93 6.07 0.69
CA ALA A 42 -9.84 6.98 0.37
C ALA A 42 -10.11 7.77 -0.92
N MET A 43 -10.59 7.13 -1.99
CA MET A 43 -10.98 7.78 -3.25
C MET A 43 -12.10 8.79 -2.99
N ALA A 44 -13.17 8.41 -2.30
CA ALA A 44 -14.28 9.28 -1.99
C ALA A 44 -13.88 10.47 -1.08
N ALA A 45 -13.00 10.24 -0.09
CA ALA A 45 -12.44 11.31 0.73
C ALA A 45 -11.52 12.24 -0.07
N PHE A 46 -10.71 11.69 -0.98
CA PHE A 46 -9.83 12.45 -1.85
C PHE A 46 -10.62 13.35 -2.80
N VAL A 47 -11.65 12.84 -3.46
CA VAL A 47 -12.55 13.64 -4.33
C VAL A 47 -13.14 14.81 -3.56
N ARG A 48 -13.73 14.56 -2.37
CA ARG A 48 -14.34 15.61 -1.54
C ARG A 48 -13.35 16.70 -1.10
N ALA A 49 -12.09 16.35 -0.80
CA ALA A 49 -11.10 17.28 -0.28
C ALA A 49 -10.24 17.97 -1.36
N TYR A 50 -10.00 17.28 -2.48
CA TYR A 50 -8.89 17.62 -3.39
C TYR A 50 -9.26 17.60 -4.89
N ALA A 51 -10.49 17.28 -5.30
CA ALA A 51 -10.91 17.41 -6.72
C ALA A 51 -10.64 18.82 -7.29
N ASN A 52 -10.70 19.85 -6.44
CA ASN A 52 -10.42 21.25 -6.80
C ASN A 52 -8.92 21.65 -6.78
N LYS A 53 -8.00 20.73 -6.48
CA LYS A 53 -6.54 20.96 -6.58
C LYS A 53 -6.00 20.72 -7.99
N PRO A 54 -4.84 21.29 -8.37
CA PRO A 54 -4.15 20.99 -9.63
C PRO A 54 -3.86 19.49 -9.78
N GLU A 55 -3.87 19.01 -11.02
CA GLU A 55 -3.68 17.58 -11.34
C GLU A 55 -2.28 17.08 -10.92
N THR A 56 -1.28 17.97 -10.96
CA THR A 56 0.09 17.74 -10.48
C THR A 56 0.16 17.34 -9.00
N ASP A 57 -0.80 17.79 -8.19
CA ASP A 57 -0.83 17.56 -6.75
C ASP A 57 -1.61 16.29 -6.39
N TRP A 58 -2.37 15.72 -7.34
CA TRP A 58 -3.27 14.59 -7.09
C TRP A 58 -2.55 13.33 -6.59
N PRO A 59 -1.43 12.86 -7.18
CA PRO A 59 -0.75 11.65 -6.69
C PRO A 59 -0.34 11.72 -5.20
N PRO A 60 0.44 12.72 -4.72
CA PRO A 60 0.80 12.79 -3.30
C PRO A 60 -0.40 13.07 -2.38
N LEU A 61 -1.42 13.81 -2.82
CA LEU A 61 -2.63 14.05 -2.01
C LEU A 61 -3.50 12.79 -1.87
N PHE A 62 -3.63 12.01 -2.94
CA PHE A 62 -4.32 10.72 -2.93
C PHE A 62 -3.62 9.72 -2.01
N HIS A 63 -2.32 9.48 -2.20
CA HIS A 63 -1.59 8.54 -1.36
C HIS A 63 -1.52 8.98 0.11
N ARG A 64 -1.47 10.29 0.40
CA ARG A 64 -1.62 10.80 1.78
C ARG A 64 -2.99 10.46 2.37
N THR A 65 -4.05 10.58 1.59
CA THR A 65 -5.42 10.24 2.01
C THR A 65 -5.56 8.74 2.27
N LEU A 66 -5.04 7.90 1.37
CA LEU A 66 -5.05 6.44 1.51
C LEU A 66 -4.27 5.98 2.76
N GLN A 67 -3.06 6.51 2.97
CA GLN A 67 -2.22 6.19 4.14
C GLN A 67 -2.85 6.66 5.46
N ASN A 68 -3.66 7.73 5.44
CA ASN A 68 -4.47 8.10 6.60
C ASN A 68 -5.56 7.05 6.88
N ARG A 69 -6.29 6.57 5.86
CA ARG A 69 -7.34 5.55 6.02
C ARG A 69 -6.79 4.22 6.54
N ILE A 70 -5.67 3.75 6.00
CA ILE A 70 -4.96 2.54 6.47
C ILE A 70 -4.55 2.69 7.94
N ARG A 71 -3.99 3.85 8.33
CA ARG A 71 -3.63 4.14 9.73
C ARG A 71 -4.84 4.22 10.65
N ASP A 72 -5.94 4.83 10.21
CA ASP A 72 -7.20 4.90 10.95
C ASP A 72 -7.84 3.51 11.12
N HIS A 73 -7.71 2.62 10.14
CA HIS A 73 -8.13 1.22 10.24
C HIS A 73 -7.31 0.50 11.32
N HIS A 74 -5.98 0.55 11.25
CA HIS A 74 -5.10 -0.09 12.25
C HIS A 74 -5.37 0.42 13.66
N ARG A 75 -5.52 1.74 13.84
CA ARG A 75 -5.88 2.34 15.13
C ARG A 75 -7.22 1.81 15.64
N ARG A 76 -8.24 1.71 14.78
CA ARG A 76 -9.56 1.15 15.14
C ARG A 76 -9.50 -0.35 15.44
N ARG A 77 -8.69 -1.15 14.73
CA ARG A 77 -8.48 -2.58 15.01
C ARG A 77 -7.79 -2.79 16.37
N ALA A 78 -6.73 -2.01 16.66
CA ALA A 78 -6.02 -2.07 17.94
C ALA A 78 -6.91 -1.67 19.13
N VAL A 79 -7.72 -0.61 19.00
CA VAL A 79 -8.68 -0.20 20.03
C VAL A 79 -9.75 -1.28 20.25
N ARG A 80 -10.34 -1.84 19.19
CA ARG A 80 -11.32 -2.95 19.30
C ARG A 80 -10.71 -4.18 19.98
N ARG A 81 -9.51 -4.63 19.58
CA ARG A 81 -8.78 -5.71 20.28
C ARG A 81 -8.64 -5.38 21.77
N ARG A 82 -8.18 -4.18 22.14
CA ARG A 82 -8.01 -3.79 23.56
C ARG A 82 -9.31 -3.82 24.38
N HIS A 83 -10.46 -3.50 23.78
CA HIS A 83 -11.76 -3.61 24.48
C HIS A 83 -12.25 -5.06 24.61
N LEU A 84 -11.96 -5.92 23.63
CA LEU A 84 -12.29 -7.35 23.68
C LEU A 84 -11.38 -8.13 24.65
N PHE A 85 -10.07 -7.84 24.66
CA PHE A 85 -9.09 -8.39 25.59
C PHE A 85 -9.21 -7.85 27.03
N SER A 86 -10.25 -7.07 27.34
CA SER A 86 -10.57 -6.70 28.73
C SER A 86 -11.16 -7.88 29.54
N PHE A 87 -11.26 -9.08 28.95
CA PHE A 87 -11.77 -10.31 29.58
C PHE A 87 -10.86 -11.55 29.50
N SER A 88 -9.73 -11.52 28.79
CA SER A 88 -8.67 -12.54 28.89
C SER A 88 -7.34 -12.05 28.26
N PRO A 89 -6.16 -12.39 28.81
CA PRO A 89 -4.88 -11.97 28.24
C PRO A 89 -4.12 -13.15 27.56
N GLU A 90 -4.39 -13.42 26.28
CA GLU A 90 -3.49 -14.21 25.45
C GLU A 90 -3.04 -13.43 24.21
N GLN A 91 -1.76 -13.58 23.88
CA GLN A 91 -1.06 -12.79 22.87
C GLN A 91 -1.01 -13.56 21.55
N ASP A 92 -1.77 -13.11 20.55
CA ASP A 92 -1.59 -13.59 19.18
C ASP A 92 -1.12 -12.47 18.24
N GLU A 93 0.11 -12.66 17.73
CA GLU A 93 0.62 -12.01 16.52
C GLU A 93 -0.01 -12.65 15.28
N ASP A 94 -1.27 -12.30 14.99
CA ASP A 94 -1.94 -12.65 13.73
C ASP A 94 -1.04 -12.28 12.53
N ASN A 95 -0.54 -13.27 11.81
CA ASN A 95 0.15 -13.13 10.53
C ASN A 95 -0.89 -13.26 9.40
N PRO A 96 -1.39 -12.18 8.77
CA PRO A 96 -2.54 -12.25 7.87
C PRO A 96 -2.12 -12.62 6.42
N LEU A 97 -1.21 -13.59 6.28
CA LEU A 97 -0.47 -13.83 5.03
C LEU A 97 -1.11 -14.84 4.08
N GLU A 98 -2.24 -15.45 4.44
CA GLU A 98 -2.80 -16.59 3.70
C GLU A 98 -3.86 -16.22 2.64
N ASN A 99 -4.37 -14.98 2.65
CA ASN A 99 -5.42 -14.52 1.73
C ASN A 99 -4.97 -13.36 0.82
N LEU A 100 -4.05 -13.64 -0.11
CA LEU A 100 -3.83 -12.76 -1.26
C LEU A 100 -4.16 -13.54 -2.56
N PRO A 101 -5.14 -13.09 -3.37
CA PRO A 101 -5.60 -13.88 -4.51
C PRO A 101 -4.53 -14.00 -5.61
N GLY A 102 -3.99 -15.21 -5.74
CA GLY A 102 -3.09 -15.58 -6.83
C GLY A 102 -3.78 -15.57 -8.20
N ARG A 103 -3.07 -15.06 -9.21
CA ARG A 103 -3.60 -14.88 -10.58
C ARG A 103 -3.49 -16.19 -11.39
N ALA A 104 -4.60 -16.69 -11.93
CA ALA A 104 -4.63 -17.95 -12.70
C ALA A 104 -4.14 -17.82 -14.17
N SER A 105 -3.49 -18.91 -14.69
CA SER A 105 -2.99 -19.17 -16.07
C SER A 105 -1.72 -18.38 -16.53
N GLU A 106 -0.97 -18.64 -17.64
CA GLU A 106 -1.05 -19.56 -18.81
C GLU A 106 0.37 -20.13 -19.20
N GLY A 107 0.63 -21.45 -19.21
CA GLY A 107 1.85 -22.09 -19.81
C GLY A 107 3.00 -22.57 -18.87
N PRO A 108 3.49 -23.83 -18.86
CA PRO A 108 3.94 -24.49 -17.62
C PRO A 108 5.24 -24.00 -16.92
N GLU A 109 6.41 -24.04 -17.56
CA GLU A 109 7.70 -24.08 -16.83
C GLU A 109 8.36 -22.72 -16.52
N GLN A 110 8.59 -21.85 -17.52
CA GLN A 110 9.28 -20.57 -17.28
C GLN A 110 8.45 -19.57 -16.45
N ARG A 111 7.13 -19.76 -16.40
CA ARG A 111 6.25 -18.99 -15.50
C ARG A 111 6.40 -19.39 -14.05
N LEU A 112 6.76 -20.64 -13.73
CA LEU A 112 6.79 -21.09 -12.34
C LEU A 112 7.81 -20.26 -11.55
N GLN A 113 9.06 -20.21 -12.03
CA GLN A 113 10.12 -19.38 -11.45
C GLN A 113 9.77 -17.88 -11.39
N LEU A 114 9.07 -17.33 -12.39
CA LEU A 114 8.68 -15.91 -12.38
C LEU A 114 7.49 -15.62 -11.45
N ALA A 115 6.57 -16.57 -11.30
CA ALA A 115 5.48 -16.52 -10.34
C ALA A 115 6.02 -16.65 -8.91
N ASP A 116 6.91 -17.62 -8.66
CA ASP A 116 7.60 -17.84 -7.38
C ASP A 116 8.36 -16.58 -6.95
N ALA A 117 9.12 -15.94 -7.85
CA ALA A 117 9.80 -14.68 -7.56
C ALA A 117 8.85 -13.51 -7.30
N SER A 118 7.73 -13.43 -8.03
CA SER A 118 6.71 -12.40 -7.84
C SER A 118 6.00 -12.57 -6.50
N GLU A 119 5.70 -13.80 -6.13
CA GLU A 119 5.10 -14.16 -4.84
C GLU A 119 6.09 -13.91 -3.69
N ALA A 120 7.35 -14.35 -3.81
CA ALA A 120 8.41 -14.09 -2.83
C ALA A 120 8.63 -12.59 -2.60
N LEU A 121 8.58 -11.77 -3.65
CA LEU A 121 8.63 -10.31 -3.53
C LEU A 121 7.41 -9.76 -2.76
N VAL A 122 6.22 -10.23 -3.09
CA VAL A 122 4.95 -9.81 -2.45
C VAL A 122 4.90 -10.21 -0.97
N GLN A 123 5.23 -11.46 -0.64
CA GLN A 123 5.41 -11.93 0.74
C GLN A 123 6.53 -11.15 1.46
N GLY A 124 7.62 -10.85 0.76
CA GLY A 124 8.72 -10.02 1.24
C GLY A 124 8.24 -8.61 1.66
N LEU A 125 7.48 -7.94 0.79
CA LEU A 125 6.87 -6.63 1.04
C LEU A 125 5.88 -6.69 2.22
N ALA A 126 5.00 -7.70 2.24
CA ALA A 126 4.02 -7.90 3.31
C ALA A 126 4.67 -8.20 4.68
N ARG A 127 5.90 -8.72 4.70
CA ARG A 127 6.72 -8.93 5.92
C ARG A 127 7.60 -7.73 6.32
N LEU A 128 7.72 -6.67 5.50
CA LEU A 128 8.49 -5.47 5.88
C LEU A 128 7.79 -4.67 7.00
N PRO A 129 8.52 -4.00 7.91
CA PRO A 129 7.92 -3.05 8.85
C PRO A 129 7.12 -1.94 8.13
N PRO A 130 5.97 -1.45 8.67
CA PRO A 130 5.03 -0.61 7.91
C PRO A 130 5.65 0.63 7.24
N ARG A 131 6.56 1.33 7.93
CA ARG A 131 7.27 2.50 7.36
C ARG A 131 8.24 2.15 6.22
N GLN A 132 8.84 0.96 6.27
CA GLN A 132 9.73 0.45 5.23
C GLN A 132 8.92 0.04 3.99
N ARG A 133 7.84 -0.71 4.21
CA ARG A 133 6.84 -1.06 3.17
C ARG A 133 6.29 0.18 2.48
N GLN A 134 5.84 1.17 3.26
CA GLN A 134 5.35 2.46 2.77
C GLN A 134 6.39 3.18 1.89
N ALA A 135 7.65 3.24 2.31
CA ALA A 135 8.72 3.90 1.53
C ALA A 135 8.97 3.21 0.18
N VAL A 136 8.96 1.87 0.13
CA VAL A 136 9.10 1.12 -1.13
C VAL A 136 7.91 1.35 -2.05
N LEU A 137 6.69 1.21 -1.53
CA LEU A 137 5.48 1.33 -2.34
C LEU A 137 5.31 2.75 -2.91
N LEU A 138 5.67 3.80 -2.17
CA LEU A 138 5.60 5.17 -2.71
C LEU A 138 6.73 5.49 -3.71
N ARG A 139 7.96 5.02 -3.47
CA ARG A 139 9.14 5.38 -4.28
C ARG A 139 9.35 4.51 -5.52
N ILE A 140 8.98 3.24 -5.45
CA ILE A 140 9.29 2.24 -6.49
C ILE A 140 8.01 1.80 -7.21
N TRP A 141 6.91 1.59 -6.50
CA TRP A 141 5.65 1.14 -7.10
C TRP A 141 4.81 2.28 -7.69
N GLU A 142 4.74 3.44 -7.00
CA GLU A 142 4.06 4.64 -7.52
C GLU A 142 5.00 5.67 -8.17
N GLY A 143 6.31 5.53 -7.98
CA GLY A 143 7.31 6.43 -8.57
C GLY A 143 7.31 7.87 -8.02
N LEU A 144 6.66 8.14 -6.89
CA LEU A 144 6.65 9.49 -6.27
C LEU A 144 8.07 9.97 -5.96
N ASP A 145 8.32 11.27 -6.09
CA ASP A 145 9.63 11.85 -5.76
C ASP A 145 9.93 11.80 -4.24
N LEU A 146 11.13 12.21 -3.84
CA LEU A 146 11.57 12.16 -2.44
C LEU A 146 10.76 13.11 -1.53
N ALA A 147 10.41 14.30 -2.01
CA ALA A 147 9.66 15.31 -1.27
C ALA A 147 8.17 14.94 -1.18
N GLN A 148 7.58 14.49 -2.29
CA GLN A 148 6.23 13.90 -2.34
C GLN A 148 6.12 12.71 -1.37
N THR A 149 7.08 11.79 -1.39
CA THR A 149 7.11 10.65 -0.46
C THR A 149 7.21 11.12 0.99
N ALA A 150 8.09 12.08 1.29
CA ALA A 150 8.24 12.65 2.63
C ALA A 150 6.94 13.30 3.13
N GLN A 151 6.23 14.04 2.26
CA GLN A 151 4.91 14.62 2.53
C GLN A 151 3.83 13.56 2.81
N VAL A 152 3.77 12.48 2.01
CA VAL A 152 2.83 11.37 2.23
C VAL A 152 3.14 10.63 3.53
N MET A 153 4.40 10.37 3.82
CA MET A 153 4.85 9.70 5.03
C MET A 153 4.74 10.58 6.28
N GLY A 154 4.73 11.90 6.13
CA GLY A 154 4.79 12.85 7.25
C GLY A 154 6.12 12.76 8.01
N CYS A 155 7.24 12.64 7.29
CA CYS A 155 8.59 12.59 7.85
C CYS A 155 9.60 13.36 6.97
N SER A 156 10.87 13.39 7.34
CA SER A 156 11.92 14.05 6.54
C SER A 156 12.38 13.19 5.36
N GLY A 157 12.89 13.81 4.29
CA GLY A 157 13.50 13.08 3.17
C GLY A 157 14.67 12.18 3.59
N GLY A 158 15.39 12.52 4.67
CA GLY A 158 16.38 11.65 5.29
C GLY A 158 15.77 10.37 5.88
N SER A 159 14.64 10.49 6.59
CA SER A 159 13.87 9.34 7.08
C SER A 159 13.38 8.45 5.94
N VAL A 160 12.88 9.02 4.84
CA VAL A 160 12.49 8.26 3.64
C VAL A 160 13.66 7.45 3.08
N LYS A 161 14.84 8.06 2.90
CA LYS A 161 16.06 7.37 2.43
C LYS A 161 16.45 6.21 3.35
N THR A 162 16.41 6.42 4.67
CA THR A 162 16.72 5.38 5.67
C THR A 162 15.72 4.23 5.63
N HIS A 163 14.42 4.50 5.55
CA HIS A 163 13.40 3.45 5.44
C HIS A 163 13.52 2.66 4.13
N LEU A 164 13.74 3.34 3.00
CA LEU A 164 13.92 2.71 1.70
C LEU A 164 15.19 1.84 1.65
N SER A 165 16.32 2.33 2.18
CA SER A 165 17.58 1.58 2.22
C SER A 165 17.44 0.29 3.04
N ARG A 166 16.86 0.37 4.24
CA ARG A 166 16.60 -0.81 5.10
C ARG A 166 15.65 -1.80 4.41
N ALA A 167 14.57 -1.31 3.80
CA ALA A 167 13.62 -2.14 3.07
C ALA A 167 14.30 -2.93 1.95
N LEU A 168 15.12 -2.26 1.13
CA LEU A 168 15.83 -2.89 0.01
C LEU A 168 16.92 -3.87 0.47
N GLN A 169 17.52 -3.69 1.66
CA GLN A 169 18.41 -4.69 2.24
C GLN A 169 17.64 -5.95 2.65
N THR A 170 16.52 -5.81 3.37
CA THR A 170 15.68 -6.93 3.77
C THR A 170 15.06 -7.69 2.60
N LEU A 171 14.62 -6.99 1.54
CA LEU A 171 14.08 -7.63 0.35
C LEU A 171 15.15 -8.39 -0.43
N ARG A 172 16.37 -7.83 -0.58
CA ARG A 172 17.48 -8.52 -1.25
C ARG A 172 17.91 -9.80 -0.55
N ALA A 173 18.00 -9.78 0.78
CA ALA A 173 18.34 -10.97 1.56
C ALA A 173 17.35 -12.12 1.30
N LYS A 174 16.04 -11.83 1.40
CA LYS A 174 14.98 -12.82 1.15
C LYS A 174 14.96 -13.32 -0.29
N LEU A 175 15.10 -12.43 -1.28
CA LEU A 175 15.09 -12.85 -2.68
C LEU A 175 16.32 -13.68 -3.06
N ALA A 176 17.45 -13.52 -2.37
CA ALA A 176 18.63 -14.37 -2.58
C ALA A 176 18.41 -15.82 -2.11
N GLU A 177 17.63 -16.03 -1.04
CA GLU A 177 17.25 -17.37 -0.55
C GLU A 177 16.38 -18.16 -1.55
N HIS A 178 15.68 -17.47 -2.46
CA HIS A 178 14.81 -18.06 -3.48
C HIS A 178 15.49 -18.24 -4.86
N TRP A 179 16.78 -17.90 -5.00
CA TRP A 179 17.50 -17.93 -6.27
C TRP A 179 18.77 -18.80 -6.24
N GLN A 180 18.76 -19.82 -5.38
CA GLN A 180 19.78 -20.87 -5.23
C GLN A 180 19.22 -22.22 -5.67
#